data_AF-A0A235BY03-F1
#
_entry.id   AF-A0A235BY03-F1
#
_cell.length_a   1.000
_cell.length_b   1.000
_cell.length_c   1.000
_cell.angle_alpha   90.00
_cell.angle_beta   90.00
_cell.angle_gamma   90.00
#
_symmetry.space_group_name_H-M   'P 1'
#
loop_
_entity.id
_entity.type
_entity.pdbx_description
1 polymer ?
#
loop_
_entity_poly.entity_id
_entity_poly.type
_entity_poly.pdbx_seq_one_letter_code
_entity_poly.pdbx_strand_id
1 'polypeptide(L)'
;MNGYQLVKVELKGFRGFPEQGGTQEFKFDEPCTLLLGKQGSGKSSVLCAVEWCFFGDRVARIGDTGIRERKDWLVRNNRSRASIVEVTLKRDEQVLIVYRCNRRLQGRPRFYYQTDGGEFHEDESGLRAVLGIELPDYMSCVHLHQEVISAL
;
A
#
# COMPACT_ATOMS: atom_id res chain seq x y z
N MET A 1 -14.14 9.27 16.45
CA MET A 1 -13.26 10.02 15.52
C MET A 1 -13.40 9.35 14.16
N ASN A 2 -13.75 10.10 13.11
CA ASN A 2 -13.85 9.52 11.77
C ASN A 2 -12.43 9.25 11.25
N GLY A 3 -12.09 7.97 11.05
CA GLY A 3 -10.82 7.57 10.44
C GLY A 3 -10.82 7.78 8.93
N TYR A 4 -9.65 7.65 8.32
CA TYR A 4 -9.55 7.61 6.86
C TYR A 4 -10.13 6.30 6.30
N GLN A 5 -10.87 6.41 5.20
CA GLN A 5 -11.39 5.31 4.41
C GLN A 5 -10.54 5.14 3.14
N LEU A 6 -10.22 3.90 2.78
CA LEU A 6 -9.56 3.57 1.52
C LEU A 6 -10.52 3.81 0.36
N VAL A 7 -10.12 4.62 -0.63
CA VAL A 7 -10.97 4.95 -1.79
C VAL A 7 -10.44 4.30 -3.04
N LYS A 8 -9.12 4.37 -3.25
CA LYS A 8 -8.48 3.91 -4.49
C LYS A 8 -7.08 3.43 -4.23
N VAL A 9 -6.68 2.39 -4.95
CA VAL A 9 -5.29 1.93 -5.05
C VAL A 9 -4.92 1.87 -6.52
N GLU A 10 -3.90 2.62 -6.89
CA GLU A 10 -3.26 2.55 -8.20
C GLU A 10 -1.88 1.94 -8.04
N LEU A 11 -1.55 0.97 -8.90
CA LEU A 11 -0.27 0.30 -8.84
C LEU A 11 0.28 -0.06 -10.21
N LYS A 12 1.60 -0.03 -10.33
CA LYS A 12 2.33 -0.36 -11.55
C LYS A 12 3.68 -0.96 -11.20
N GLY A 13 4.07 -2.05 -11.87
CA GLY A 13 5.35 -2.72 -11.64
C GLY A 13 5.49 -3.33 -10.23
N PHE A 14 4.37 -3.56 -9.54
CA PHE A 14 4.31 -4.10 -8.19
C PHE A 14 3.90 -5.57 -8.24
N ARG A 15 4.81 -6.47 -7.83
CA ARG A 15 4.55 -7.93 -7.73
C ARG A 15 3.89 -8.56 -8.95
N GLY A 16 2.65 -9.06 -8.82
CA GLY A 16 1.92 -9.69 -9.93
C GLY A 16 1.56 -8.75 -11.08
N PHE A 17 1.79 -7.44 -10.91
CA PHE A 17 1.42 -6.41 -11.86
C PHE A 17 2.66 -5.84 -12.56
N PRO A 18 3.05 -6.39 -13.73
CA PRO A 18 4.21 -5.91 -14.46
C PRO A 18 3.96 -4.52 -15.07
N GLU A 19 5.01 -3.72 -15.22
CA GLU A 19 4.97 -2.39 -15.83
C GLU A 19 4.36 -2.37 -17.24
N GLN A 20 4.56 -3.44 -18.02
CA GLN A 20 3.97 -3.61 -19.37
C GLN A 20 2.44 -3.75 -19.34
N GLY A 21 1.86 -4.15 -18.21
CA GLY A 21 0.42 -4.20 -18.00
C GLY A 21 -0.21 -2.83 -17.73
N GLY A 22 0.58 -1.75 -17.71
CA GLY A 22 0.10 -0.41 -17.39
C GLY A 22 -0.18 -0.20 -15.91
N THR A 23 -0.74 0.97 -15.57
CA THR A 23 -1.25 1.24 -14.23
C THR A 23 -2.59 0.54 -14.06
N GLN A 24 -2.72 -0.22 -12.99
CA GLN A 24 -3.95 -0.88 -12.60
C GLN A 24 -4.61 -0.09 -11.48
N GLU A 25 -5.91 0.19 -11.63
CA GLU A 25 -6.72 0.92 -10.66
C GLU A 25 -7.70 -0.04 -9.98
N PHE A 26 -7.79 0.05 -8.66
CA PHE A 26 -8.76 -0.67 -7.83
C PHE A 26 -9.52 0.33 -6.97
N LYS A 27 -10.86 0.29 -7.04
CA LYS A 27 -11.74 1.14 -6.25
C LYS A 27 -12.22 0.41 -5.00
N PHE A 28 -12.25 1.14 -3.89
CA PHE A 28 -12.63 0.69 -2.54
C PHE A 28 -13.61 1.68 -1.89
N ASP A 29 -14.25 2.54 -2.69
CA ASP A 29 -15.17 3.59 -2.27
C ASP A 29 -16.54 3.07 -1.77
N GLU A 30 -16.67 1.76 -1.66
CA GLU A 30 -17.85 1.07 -1.14
C GLU A 30 -17.56 0.44 0.24
N PRO A 31 -18.55 0.38 1.16
CA PRO A 31 -18.37 -0.21 2.49
C PRO A 31 -17.88 -1.67 2.47
N CYS A 32 -18.15 -2.40 1.38
CA CYS A 32 -17.68 -3.76 1.16
C CYS A 32 -17.22 -3.91 -0.29
N THR A 33 -15.94 -4.25 -0.48
CA THR A 33 -15.36 -4.52 -1.79
C THR A 33 -14.80 -5.94 -1.82
N LEU A 34 -15.21 -6.73 -2.82
CA LEU A 34 -14.73 -8.09 -3.02
C LEU A 34 -13.73 -8.16 -4.19
N LEU A 35 -12.51 -8.59 -3.91
CA LEU A 35 -11.51 -8.90 -4.94
C LEU A 35 -11.59 -10.39 -5.32
N LEU A 36 -12.20 -10.71 -6.46
CA LEU A 36 -12.31 -12.08 -6.96
C LEU A 36 -11.30 -12.35 -8.08
N GLY A 37 -10.71 -13.54 -8.05
CA GLY A 37 -9.79 -13.98 -9.11
C GLY A 37 -9.11 -15.29 -8.75
N LYS A 38 -8.53 -15.95 -9.77
CA LYS A 38 -7.78 -17.22 -9.59
C LYS A 38 -6.59 -17.04 -8.64
N GLN A 39 -6.07 -18.15 -8.11
CA GLN A 39 -4.81 -18.10 -7.37
C GLN A 39 -3.70 -17.51 -8.24
N GLY A 40 -2.85 -16.66 -7.66
CA GLY A 40 -1.81 -15.94 -8.40
C GLY A 40 -2.29 -14.72 -9.20
N SER A 41 -3.59 -14.38 -9.20
CA SER A 41 -4.11 -13.22 -9.94
C SER A 41 -3.75 -11.85 -9.34
N GLY A 42 -3.00 -11.81 -8.23
CA GLY A 42 -2.57 -10.56 -7.62
C GLY A 42 -3.47 -10.00 -6.52
N LYS A 43 -4.54 -10.69 -6.09
CA LYS A 43 -5.44 -10.25 -4.99
C LYS A 43 -4.68 -9.77 -3.75
N SER A 44 -3.85 -10.64 -3.17
CA SER A 44 -3.02 -10.29 -2.02
C SER A 44 -2.00 -9.21 -2.36
N SER A 45 -1.54 -9.12 -3.62
CA SER A 45 -0.61 -8.06 -4.04
C SER A 45 -1.25 -6.67 -4.00
N VAL A 46 -2.55 -6.54 -4.29
CA VAL A 46 -3.26 -5.25 -4.17
C VAL A 46 -3.29 -4.79 -2.71
N LEU A 47 -3.67 -5.67 -1.79
CA LEU A 47 -3.72 -5.33 -0.36
C LEU A 47 -2.33 -5.03 0.20
N CYS A 48 -1.31 -5.80 -0.20
CA CYS A 48 0.07 -5.55 0.21
C CYS A 48 0.65 -4.25 -0.37
N ALA A 49 0.13 -3.77 -1.50
CA ALA A 49 0.55 -2.50 -2.08
C ALA A 49 0.20 -1.34 -1.13
N VAL A 50 -0.98 -1.38 -0.51
CA VAL A 50 -1.41 -0.40 0.50
C VAL A 50 -0.43 -0.37 1.67
N GLU A 51 -0.12 -1.54 2.22
CA GLU A 51 0.84 -1.66 3.34
C GLU A 51 2.20 -1.08 3.00
N TRP A 52 2.75 -1.48 1.85
CA TRP A 52 4.04 -1.00 1.43
C TRP A 52 4.02 0.50 1.16
N CYS A 53 2.92 1.05 0.63
CA CYS A 53 2.76 2.48 0.44
C CYS A 53 2.87 3.25 1.77
N PHE A 54 2.23 2.75 2.83
CA PHE A 54 2.23 3.41 4.14
C PHE A 54 3.53 3.21 4.94
N PHE A 55 4.09 2.01 4.93
CA PHE A 55 5.15 1.62 5.87
C PHE A 55 6.49 1.24 5.22
N GLY A 56 6.58 1.35 3.88
CA GLY A 56 7.80 1.08 3.14
C GLY A 56 8.33 -0.34 3.35
N ASP A 57 9.65 -0.50 3.36
CA ASP A 57 10.29 -1.82 3.37
C ASP A 57 10.16 -2.56 4.71
N ARG A 58 9.60 -1.92 5.75
CA ARG A 58 9.28 -2.57 7.02
C ARG A 58 8.31 -3.73 6.81
N VAL A 59 7.39 -3.64 5.85
CA VAL A 59 6.40 -4.70 5.58
C VAL A 59 7.02 -5.96 4.98
N ALA A 60 8.27 -5.90 4.50
CA ALA A 60 9.02 -7.02 3.92
C ALA A 60 10.03 -7.62 4.92
N ARG A 61 9.92 -7.29 6.21
CA ARG A 61 10.82 -7.77 7.26
C ARG A 61 10.04 -8.60 8.27
N ILE A 62 10.51 -9.83 8.54
CA ILE A 62 9.89 -10.70 9.55
C ILE A 62 9.92 -10.00 10.92
N GLY A 63 11.04 -9.37 11.28
CA GLY A 63 11.18 -8.70 12.59
C GLY A 63 10.19 -7.56 12.84
N ASP A 64 9.66 -6.96 11.77
CA ASP A 64 8.66 -5.89 11.85
C ASP A 64 7.21 -6.42 11.78
N THR A 65 6.97 -7.58 11.15
CA THR A 65 5.61 -8.07 10.82
C THR A 65 5.20 -9.35 11.55
N GLY A 66 6.16 -10.15 12.03
CA GLY A 66 5.91 -11.47 12.60
C GLY A 66 5.56 -12.57 11.58
N ILE A 67 5.39 -12.24 10.29
CA ILE A 67 4.96 -13.18 9.25
C ILE A 67 6.19 -13.74 8.52
N ARG A 68 6.41 -15.05 8.61
CA ARG A 68 7.63 -15.72 8.09
C ARG A 68 7.75 -15.63 6.58
N GLU A 69 6.63 -15.75 5.89
CA GLU A 69 6.48 -15.73 4.44
C GLU A 69 6.89 -14.40 3.81
N ARG A 70 6.99 -13.33 4.63
CA ARG A 70 7.38 -12.00 4.18
C ARG A 70 8.89 -11.77 4.12
N LYS A 71 9.70 -12.75 4.51
CA LYS A 71 11.15 -12.66 4.36
C LYS A 71 11.52 -12.40 2.90
N ASP A 72 12.30 -11.35 2.65
CA ASP A 72 12.82 -11.01 1.32
C ASP A 72 11.73 -10.76 0.28
N TRP A 73 10.60 -10.20 0.70
CA TRP A 73 9.48 -9.98 -0.20
C TRP A 73 9.84 -9.06 -1.35
N LEU A 74 9.81 -9.59 -2.58
CA LEU A 74 10.07 -8.80 -3.77
C LEU A 74 8.89 -7.87 -4.08
N VAL A 75 8.99 -6.63 -3.62
CA VAL A 75 8.06 -5.54 -3.95
C VAL A 75 8.04 -5.30 -5.47
N ARG A 76 9.22 -5.24 -6.09
CA ARG A 76 9.36 -4.99 -7.51
C ARG A 76 9.15 -6.23 -8.35
N ASN A 77 8.22 -6.13 -9.29
CA ASN A 77 8.08 -7.12 -10.33
C ASN A 77 9.39 -7.18 -11.15
N ASN A 78 9.97 -8.37 -11.30
CA ASN A 78 11.28 -8.56 -11.94
C ASN A 78 11.34 -8.07 -13.40
N ARG A 79 10.20 -7.94 -14.08
CA ARG A 79 10.10 -7.42 -15.46
C ARG A 79 9.86 -5.90 -15.53
N SER A 80 9.89 -5.21 -14.39
CA SER A 80 9.55 -3.78 -14.28
C SER A 80 10.74 -2.96 -13.83
N ARG A 81 10.86 -1.72 -14.32
CA ARG A 81 11.97 -0.82 -13.96
C ARG A 81 11.80 -0.19 -12.58
N ALA A 82 10.56 -0.03 -12.14
CA ALA A 82 10.15 0.52 -10.87
C ALA A 82 8.86 -0.15 -10.39
N SER A 83 8.57 -0.02 -9.10
CA SER A 83 7.25 -0.25 -8.52
C SER A 83 6.72 1.06 -8.03
N ILE A 84 5.49 1.35 -8.41
CA ILE A 84 4.79 2.58 -8.06
C ILE A 84 3.47 2.16 -7.46
N VAL A 85 3.14 2.72 -6.30
CA VAL A 85 1.84 2.58 -5.65
C VAL A 85 1.37 3.96 -5.23
N GLU A 86 0.13 4.29 -5.56
CA GLU A 86 -0.57 5.47 -5.08
C GLU A 86 -1.87 5.02 -4.41
N VAL A 87 -2.09 5.51 -3.19
CA VAL A 87 -3.27 5.20 -2.39
C VAL A 87 -4.02 6.49 -2.14
N THR A 88 -5.31 6.50 -2.48
CA THR A 88 -6.23 7.59 -2.15
C THR A 88 -7.08 7.17 -0.96
N LEU A 89 -7.09 8.03 0.05
CA LEU A 89 -7.87 7.91 1.27
C LEU A 89 -8.79 9.13 1.40
N LYS A 90 -9.93 8.95 2.08
CA LYS A 90 -10.88 10.03 2.36
C LYS A 90 -11.28 10.06 3.83
N ARG A 91 -11.38 11.25 4.41
CA ARG A 91 -11.96 11.49 5.74
C ARG A 91 -12.88 12.71 5.63
N ASP A 92 -14.18 12.49 5.77
CA ASP A 92 -15.20 13.52 5.52
C ASP A 92 -15.05 14.10 4.09
N GLU A 93 -14.74 15.39 3.91
CA GLU A 93 -14.48 15.98 2.58
C GLU A 93 -12.99 15.97 2.20
N GLN A 94 -12.11 15.65 3.12
CA GLN A 94 -10.67 15.69 2.94
C GLN A 94 -10.16 14.45 2.20
N VAL A 95 -9.29 14.66 1.22
CA VAL A 95 -8.61 13.62 0.44
C VAL A 95 -7.13 13.59 0.79
N LEU A 96 -6.65 12.43 1.19
CA LEU A 96 -5.24 12.15 1.42
C LEU A 96 -4.73 11.24 0.29
N ILE A 97 -3.66 11.67 -0.39
CA ILE A 97 -2.96 10.86 -1.38
C ILE A 97 -1.61 10.47 -0.79
N VAL A 98 -1.32 9.18 -0.79
CA VAL A 98 -0.02 8.62 -0.41
C VAL A 98 0.60 7.99 -1.65
N TYR A 99 1.83 8.36 -1.96
CA TYR A 99 2.56 7.82 -3.09
C TYR A 99 3.86 7.18 -2.61
N ARG A 100 4.21 6.05 -3.22
CA ARG A 100 5.51 5.42 -3.03
C ARG A 100 6.05 4.80 -4.31
N CYS A 101 7.35 4.95 -4.50
CA CYS A 101 8.14 4.31 -5.54
C CYS A 101 9.41 3.69 -4.95
N ASN A 102 9.76 2.48 -5.39
CA ASN A 102 10.89 1.74 -4.84
C ASN A 102 12.26 2.33 -5.26
N ARG A 103 12.24 3.32 -6.16
CA ARG A 103 13.40 4.07 -6.64
C ARG A 103 12.99 5.51 -6.91
N ARG A 104 13.98 6.40 -6.99
CA ARG A 104 13.71 7.79 -7.39
C ARG A 104 13.43 7.82 -8.90
N LEU A 105 12.38 8.52 -9.30
CA LEU A 105 12.09 8.83 -10.69
C LEU A 105 12.45 10.30 -10.96
N GLN A 106 12.70 10.65 -12.21
CA GLN A 106 13.08 12.02 -12.56
C GLN A 106 11.94 12.97 -12.15
N GLY A 107 12.25 13.98 -11.35
CA GLY A 107 11.28 14.98 -10.89
C GLY A 107 10.27 14.52 -9.83
N ARG A 108 10.36 13.29 -9.29
CA ARG A 108 9.43 12.80 -8.24
C ARG A 108 10.18 12.11 -7.10
N PRO A 109 9.90 12.42 -5.83
CA PRO A 109 10.52 11.74 -4.69
C PRO A 109 10.11 10.26 -4.63
N ARG A 110 10.80 9.48 -3.80
CA ARG A 110 10.47 8.04 -3.61
C ARG A 110 9.20 7.84 -2.82
N PHE A 111 8.84 8.80 -2.00
CA PHE A 111 7.67 8.74 -1.16
C PHE A 111 7.20 10.17 -0.94
N TYR A 112 5.89 10.36 -0.92
CA TYR A 112 5.29 11.56 -0.34
C TYR A 112 3.84 11.27 0.03
N TYR A 113 3.27 12.14 0.86
CA TYR A 113 1.84 12.27 1.01
C TYR A 113 1.42 13.73 0.84
N GLN A 114 0.17 13.94 0.45
CA GLN A 114 -0.43 15.26 0.31
C GLN A 114 -1.90 15.21 0.71
N THR A 115 -2.39 16.31 1.27
CA THR A 115 -3.79 16.46 1.66
C THR A 115 -4.42 17.55 0.82
N ASP A 116 -5.56 17.26 0.19
CA ASP A 116 -6.35 18.20 -0.61
C ASP A 116 -5.56 18.91 -1.72
N GLY A 117 -4.56 18.24 -2.29
CA GLY A 117 -3.68 18.79 -3.34
C GLY A 117 -2.70 19.87 -2.84
N GLY A 118 -2.50 19.96 -1.52
CA GLY A 118 -1.54 20.85 -0.89
C GLY A 118 -0.08 20.43 -1.06
N GLU A 119 0.77 20.82 -0.11
CA GLU A 119 2.21 20.54 -0.17
C GLU A 119 2.52 19.04 -0.10
N PHE A 120 3.63 18.66 -0.75
CA PHE A 120 4.18 17.33 -0.63
C PHE A 120 4.99 17.20 0.67
N HIS A 121 4.63 16.22 1.48
CA HIS A 121 5.36 15.85 2.68
C HIS A 121 6.09 14.53 2.44
N GLU A 122 7.41 14.49 2.68
CA GLU A 122 8.26 13.30 2.43
C GLU A 122 8.61 12.52 3.71
N ASP A 123 8.06 12.88 4.87
CA ASP A 123 8.37 12.23 6.14
C ASP A 123 7.35 11.12 6.51
N GLU A 124 7.83 9.88 6.65
CA GLU A 124 6.97 8.73 6.95
C GLU A 124 6.37 8.77 8.36
N SER A 125 7.00 9.47 9.30
CA SER A 125 6.44 9.72 10.64
C SER A 125 5.20 10.59 10.61
N GLY A 126 5.20 11.65 9.80
CA GLY A 126 4.07 12.55 9.63
C GLY A 126 2.89 11.84 9.02
N LEU A 127 3.12 10.98 8.00
CA LEU A 127 2.05 10.13 7.47
C LEU A 127 1.42 9.26 8.57
N ARG A 128 2.23 8.57 9.38
CA ARG A 128 1.71 7.71 10.46
C ARG A 128 0.92 8.50 11.50
N ALA A 129 1.38 9.70 11.84
CA ALA A 129 0.64 10.61 12.72
C ALA A 129 -0.69 11.07 12.11
N VAL A 130 -0.72 11.39 10.81
CA VAL A 130 -1.95 11.77 10.07
C VAL A 130 -2.94 10.61 10.03
N LEU A 131 -2.48 9.41 9.72
CA LEU A 131 -3.31 8.20 9.68
C LEU A 131 -3.72 7.72 11.08
N GLY A 132 -2.97 8.10 12.12
CA GLY A 132 -3.16 7.63 13.48
C GLY A 132 -2.88 6.12 13.63
N ILE A 133 -1.94 5.58 12.85
CA ILE A 133 -1.67 4.14 12.82
C ILE A 133 -0.17 3.83 12.71
N GLU A 134 0.30 2.93 13.57
CA GLU A 134 1.62 2.33 13.47
C GLU A 134 1.55 0.95 12.79
N LEU A 135 2.70 0.46 12.33
CA LEU A 135 2.77 -0.85 11.67
C LEU A 135 2.19 -2.00 12.52
N PRO A 136 2.48 -2.11 13.84
CA PRO A 136 1.90 -3.17 14.67
C PRO A 136 0.37 -3.07 14.77
N ASP A 137 -0.18 -1.86 14.85
CA ASP A 137 -1.63 -1.63 14.89
C ASP A 137 -2.27 -2.06 13.56
N TYR A 138 -1.63 -1.73 12.44
CA TYR A 138 -2.10 -2.14 11.12
C TYR A 138 -2.16 -3.67 10.97
N MET A 139 -1.11 -4.35 11.41
CA MET A 139 -1.01 -5.82 11.33
C MET A 139 -2.01 -6.53 12.24
N SER A 140 -2.45 -5.91 13.33
CA SER A 140 -3.34 -6.52 14.32
C SER A 140 -4.81 -6.11 14.18
N CYS A 141 -5.09 -4.90 13.70
CA CYS A 141 -6.44 -4.31 13.73
C CYS A 141 -7.00 -3.95 12.36
N VAL A 142 -6.18 -3.82 11.31
CA VAL A 142 -6.64 -3.31 10.00
C VAL A 142 -6.61 -4.37 8.90
N HIS A 143 -5.50 -5.10 8.76
CA HIS A 143 -5.38 -6.14 7.74
C HIS A 143 -5.15 -7.49 8.39
N LEU A 144 -6.16 -8.35 8.27
CA LEU A 144 -6.05 -9.76 8.64
C LEU A 144 -5.42 -10.57 7.50
N HIS A 145 -4.14 -10.91 7.63
CA HIS A 145 -3.40 -11.63 6.60
C HIS A 145 -3.81 -13.10 6.47
N GLN A 146 -3.73 -13.63 5.25
CA GLN A 146 -4.04 -15.03 4.97
C GLN A 146 -3.20 -15.99 5.82
N GLU A 147 -1.92 -15.68 6.01
CA GLU A 147 -0.97 -16.47 6.81
C GLU A 147 -1.37 -16.54 8.28
N VAL A 148 -1.93 -15.45 8.81
CA VAL A 148 -2.41 -15.39 10.20
C VAL A 148 -3.69 -16.23 10.36
N ILE A 149 -4.63 -16.11 9.43
CA ILE A 149 -5.89 -16.88 9.46
C ILE A 149 -5.63 -18.38 9.30
N SER A 150 -4.74 -18.76 8.37
CA SER A 150 -4.47 -20.17 8.08
C SER A 150 -3.75 -20.89 9.22
N ALA A 151 -3.21 -20.13 10.19
CA ALA A 151 -2.52 -20.66 11.36
C ALA A 151 -3.41 -20.75 12.62
N LEU A 152 -4.67 -20.27 12.55
CA LEU A 152 -5.69 -20.47 13.58
C LEU A 152 -6.29 -21.87 13.50
#